data_AF-A0A3R7BVK0-F1
#
_entry.id   AF-A0A3R7BVK0-F1
#
_cell.length_a   1.000
_cell.length_b   1.000
_cell.length_c   1.000
_cell.angle_alpha   90.00
_cell.angle_beta   90.00
_cell.angle_gamma   90.00
#
_symmetry.space_group_name_H-M   'P 1'
#
loop_
_entity.id
_entity.type
_entity.pdbx_description
1 polymer ?
#
loop_
_entity_poly.entity_id
_entity_poly.type
_entity_poly.pdbx_seq_one_letter_code
_entity_poly.pdbx_strand_id
1 'polypeptide(L)'
;MRFQSEELWEEIVNGRTFTTWLLRRLLTPKKLQDKIDDLKVKVNTTQSDLIVKKCGLVKIPAKWFREHFAFNLSRIRELSASVTSHVLVITGAKDAQTRATHCTREDASVVFVGAASVTSCIPSQMTHHLRPMDGTPSLFSLMQEYKKTANNPLDAELAKAITDWANSIQKC
;
A
#
# COMPACT_ATOMS: atom_id res chain seq x y z
N MET A 1 4.57 3.31 6.46
CA MET A 1 4.89 4.42 5.52
C MET A 1 6.36 4.52 5.10
N ARG A 2 7.33 3.88 5.77
CA ARG A 2 8.75 3.91 5.36
C ARG A 2 8.97 3.48 3.89
N PHE A 3 8.30 2.41 3.47
CA PHE A 3 8.36 1.93 2.09
C PHE A 3 8.04 3.02 1.06
N GLN A 4 6.91 3.72 1.23
CA GLN A 4 6.48 4.76 0.28
C GLN A 4 7.46 5.94 0.21
N SER A 5 8.14 6.27 1.31
CA SER A 5 9.21 7.26 1.29
C SER A 5 10.48 6.78 0.58
N GLU A 6 10.79 5.48 0.63
CA GLU A 6 11.89 4.86 -0.11
C GLU A 6 11.59 4.84 -1.61
N GLU A 7 10.39 4.40 -2.01
CA GLU A 7 9.94 4.42 -3.41
C GLU A 7 9.94 5.83 -4.01
N LEU A 8 9.44 6.82 -3.27
CA LEU A 8 9.46 8.22 -3.72
C LEU A 8 10.88 8.73 -3.92
N TRP A 9 11.81 8.31 -3.05
CA TRP A 9 13.21 8.69 -3.19
C TRP A 9 13.83 8.06 -4.44
N GLU A 10 13.60 6.77 -4.67
CA GLU A 10 14.05 6.07 -5.88
C GLU A 10 13.51 6.74 -7.15
N GLU A 11 12.25 7.12 -7.16
CA GLU A 11 11.64 7.83 -8.29
C GLU A 11 12.30 9.21 -8.52
N ILE A 12 12.63 9.95 -7.44
CA ILE A 12 13.35 11.22 -7.51
C ILE A 12 14.78 11.04 -8.06
N VAL A 13 15.49 9.99 -7.62
CA VAL A 13 16.87 9.74 -8.06
C VAL A 13 16.90 9.33 -9.52
N ASN A 14 16.02 8.43 -9.94
CA ASN A 14 16.00 7.87 -11.29
C ASN A 14 15.32 8.79 -12.33
N GLY A 15 14.48 9.73 -11.88
CA GLY A 15 13.77 10.64 -12.78
C GLY A 15 14.66 11.67 -13.46
N ARG A 16 14.39 11.95 -14.74
CA ARG A 16 15.21 12.84 -15.59
C ARG A 16 14.62 14.23 -15.82
N THR A 17 13.56 14.59 -15.11
CA THR A 17 12.86 15.87 -15.29
C THR A 17 13.52 17.01 -14.52
N PHE A 18 13.18 18.25 -14.90
CA PHE A 18 13.58 19.43 -14.12
C PHE A 18 13.05 19.37 -12.68
N THR A 19 11.84 18.84 -12.49
CA THR A 19 11.23 18.67 -11.16
C THR A 19 12.05 17.72 -10.29
N THR A 20 12.48 16.56 -10.79
CA THR A 20 13.32 15.63 -10.00
C THR A 20 14.71 16.19 -9.75
N TRP A 21 15.29 16.92 -10.71
CA TRP A 21 16.55 17.65 -10.48
C TRP A 21 16.44 18.66 -9.33
N LEU A 22 15.36 19.44 -9.28
CA LEU A 22 15.11 20.38 -8.19
C LEU A 22 14.89 19.66 -6.85
N LEU A 23 14.07 18.60 -6.85
CA LEU A 23 13.79 17.82 -5.64
C LEU A 23 15.05 17.16 -5.05
N ARG A 24 15.97 16.67 -5.88
CA ARG A 24 17.27 16.13 -5.44
C ARG A 24 18.12 17.15 -4.67
N ARG A 25 17.97 18.45 -4.95
CA ARG A 25 18.68 19.51 -4.22
C ARG A 25 18.01 19.86 -2.89
N LEU A 26 16.68 19.74 -2.81
CA LEU A 26 15.90 20.20 -1.66
C LEU A 26 15.65 19.08 -0.62
N LEU A 27 15.54 17.84 -1.08
CA LEU A 27 15.16 16.68 -0.30
C LEU A 27 16.31 15.68 -0.15
N THR A 28 16.23 14.89 0.91
CA THR A 28 17.10 13.73 1.17
C THR A 28 16.22 12.60 1.70
N PRO A 29 16.66 11.33 1.66
CA PRO A 29 15.92 10.22 2.27
C PRO A 29 15.57 10.49 3.74
N LYS A 30 16.54 11.03 4.49
CA LYS A 30 16.36 11.43 5.89
C LYS A 30 15.26 12.48 6.03
N LYS A 31 15.26 13.55 5.22
CA LYS A 31 14.21 14.59 5.26
C LYS A 31 12.82 14.05 4.92
N LEU A 32 12.72 13.05 4.05
CA LEU A 32 11.43 12.38 3.77
C LEU A 32 10.95 11.58 4.98
N GLN A 33 11.85 10.86 5.65
CA GLN A 33 11.55 10.13 6.87
C GLN A 33 11.20 11.07 8.04
N ASP A 34 11.97 12.15 8.23
CA ASP A 34 11.76 13.16 9.27
C ASP A 34 10.34 13.78 9.13
N LYS A 35 9.83 13.97 7.91
CA LYS A 35 8.44 14.44 7.69
C LYS A 35 7.38 13.46 8.21
N ILE A 36 7.61 12.16 8.08
CA ILE A 36 6.71 11.12 8.60
C ILE A 36 6.78 11.10 10.12
N ASP A 37 7.97 11.21 10.70
CA ASP A 37 8.15 11.19 12.15
C ASP A 37 7.61 12.46 12.82
N ASP A 38 7.79 13.63 12.18
CA ASP A 38 7.11 14.87 12.53
C ASP A 38 5.59 14.72 12.55
N LEU A 39 5.04 14.03 11.54
CA LEU A 39 3.60 13.77 11.48
C LEU A 39 3.17 12.90 12.66
N LYS A 40 3.89 11.82 12.96
CA LYS A 40 3.63 10.95 14.12
C LYS A 40 3.62 11.76 15.42
N VAL A 41 4.65 12.57 15.65
CA VAL A 41 4.74 13.42 16.85
C VAL A 41 3.54 14.35 16.91
N LYS A 42 3.23 15.07 15.83
CA LYS A 42 2.10 16.02 15.79
C LYS A 42 0.75 15.38 16.04
N VAL A 43 0.47 14.20 15.48
CA VAL A 43 -0.82 13.52 15.69
C VAL A 43 -0.95 12.95 17.09
N ASN A 44 0.16 12.53 17.71
CA ASN A 44 0.18 11.97 19.07
C ASN A 44 0.15 13.04 20.17
N THR A 45 0.64 14.26 19.90
CA THR A 45 0.62 15.36 20.89
C THR A 45 -0.68 16.15 20.90
N THR A 46 -1.42 16.17 19.78
CA THR A 46 -2.70 16.88 19.72
C THR A 46 -3.83 16.08 20.36
N GLN A 47 -4.68 16.75 21.15
CA GLN A 47 -5.93 16.19 21.68
C GLN A 47 -7.08 16.27 20.66
N SER A 48 -6.91 17.03 19.58
CA SER A 48 -7.92 17.15 18.52
C SER A 48 -7.90 15.92 17.61
N ASP A 49 -9.07 15.58 17.08
CA ASP A 49 -9.19 14.57 16.02
C ASP A 49 -8.80 15.12 14.64
N LEU A 50 -8.69 16.45 14.50
CA LEU A 50 -8.35 17.13 13.27
C LEU A 50 -7.25 18.18 13.51
N ILE A 51 -6.17 18.10 12.72
CA ILE A 51 -5.17 19.18 12.62
C ILE A 51 -5.48 20.00 11.37
N VAL A 52 -5.64 21.31 11.57
CA VAL A 52 -5.88 22.27 10.49
C VAL A 52 -4.60 23.05 10.22
N LYS A 53 -4.15 23.07 8.96
CA LYS A 53 -2.97 23.80 8.48
C LYS A 53 -3.35 24.75 7.35
N LYS A 54 -2.45 25.68 7.03
CA LYS A 54 -2.59 26.64 5.92
C LYS A 54 -3.93 27.38 5.97
N CYS A 55 -4.22 27.99 7.12
CA CYS A 55 -5.44 28.78 7.35
C CYS A 55 -6.75 28.06 6.97
N GLY A 56 -6.88 26.76 7.24
CA GLY A 56 -8.12 26.01 6.98
C GLY A 56 -8.08 25.10 5.75
N LEU A 57 -7.13 25.30 4.84
CA LEU A 57 -7.11 24.62 3.54
C LEU A 57 -6.67 23.15 3.62
N VAL A 58 -5.87 22.80 4.61
CA VAL A 58 -5.38 21.44 4.78
C VAL A 58 -5.88 20.87 6.09
N LYS A 59 -6.71 19.83 5.99
CA LYS A 59 -7.27 19.09 7.13
C LYS A 59 -6.61 17.72 7.20
N ILE A 60 -5.97 17.42 8.33
CA ILE A 60 -5.31 16.14 8.58
C ILE A 60 -6.11 15.40 9.68
N PRO A 61 -6.63 14.19 9.42
CA PRO A 61 -7.38 13.41 10.40
C PRO A 61 -6.41 12.81 11.44
N ALA A 62 -6.14 13.56 12.51
CA ALA A 62 -5.16 13.19 13.53
C ALA A 62 -5.53 11.89 14.25
N LYS A 63 -6.82 11.68 14.55
CA LYS A 63 -7.31 10.44 15.17
C LYS A 63 -6.96 9.21 14.34
N TRP A 64 -7.30 9.24 13.05
CA TRP A 64 -7.02 8.13 12.14
C TRP A 64 -5.52 7.82 12.07
N PHE A 65 -4.66 8.84 11.99
CA PHE A 65 -3.21 8.62 12.00
C PHE A 65 -2.71 8.06 13.33
N ARG A 66 -3.21 8.52 14.48
CA ARG A 66 -2.86 7.94 15.79
C ARG A 66 -3.19 6.46 15.83
N GLU A 67 -4.41 6.08 15.44
CA GLU A 67 -4.86 4.69 15.38
C GLU A 67 -4.00 3.86 14.41
N HIS A 68 -3.74 4.39 13.22
CA HIS A 68 -2.89 3.74 12.22
C HIS A 68 -1.46 3.51 12.73
N PHE A 69 -0.88 4.45 13.48
CA PHE A 69 0.47 4.30 14.04
C PHE A 69 0.51 3.44 15.30
N ALA A 70 -0.58 3.36 16.06
CA ALA A 70 -0.70 2.52 17.25
C ALA A 70 -0.99 1.04 16.92
N PHE A 71 -1.19 0.72 15.65
CA PHE A 71 -1.56 -0.63 15.22
C PHE A 71 -0.48 -1.67 15.59
N ASN A 72 -0.88 -2.68 16.37
CA ASN A 72 0.04 -3.66 16.96
C ASN A 72 0.31 -4.84 16.00
N LEU A 73 1.54 -4.90 15.46
CA LEU A 73 1.94 -5.96 14.53
C LEU A 73 1.94 -7.36 15.16
N SER A 74 2.28 -7.49 16.44
CA SER A 74 2.22 -8.78 17.16
C SER A 74 0.79 -9.29 17.22
N ARG A 75 -0.17 -8.39 17.49
CA ARG A 75 -1.59 -8.73 17.50
C ARG A 75 -2.09 -9.18 16.12
N ILE A 76 -1.65 -8.53 15.04
CA ILE A 76 -1.98 -8.98 13.68
C ILE A 76 -1.45 -10.39 13.46
N ARG A 77 -0.19 -10.66 13.82
CA ARG A 77 0.41 -11.98 13.63
C ARG A 77 -0.37 -13.07 14.38
N GLU A 78 -0.77 -12.82 15.63
CA GLU A 78 -1.63 -13.74 16.39
C GLU A 78 -2.96 -14.00 15.69
N LEU A 79 -3.64 -12.94 15.24
CA LEU A 79 -4.93 -13.06 14.55
C LEU A 79 -4.79 -13.81 13.22
N SER A 80 -3.77 -13.50 12.42
CA SER A 80 -3.46 -14.19 11.17
C SER A 80 -3.13 -15.67 11.39
N ALA A 81 -2.41 -16.00 12.46
CA ALA A 81 -2.10 -17.39 12.81
C ALA A 81 -3.34 -18.20 13.22
N SER A 82 -4.38 -17.54 13.74
CA SER A 82 -5.65 -18.19 14.12
C SER A 82 -6.58 -18.51 12.94
N VAL A 83 -6.25 -18.04 11.73
CA VAL A 83 -7.04 -18.33 10.52
C VAL A 83 -6.86 -19.79 10.13
N THR A 84 -7.95 -20.57 10.12
CA THR A 84 -7.95 -22.00 9.75
C THR A 84 -8.59 -22.27 8.39
N SER A 85 -9.22 -21.28 7.76
CA SER A 85 -9.81 -21.40 6.43
C SER A 85 -8.75 -21.45 5.32
N HIS A 86 -9.19 -21.74 4.10
CA HIS A 86 -8.38 -21.48 2.91
C HIS A 86 -8.14 -19.98 2.76
N VAL A 87 -6.95 -19.58 2.30
CA VAL A 87 -6.54 -18.18 2.12
C VAL A 87 -6.06 -17.95 0.70
N LEU A 88 -6.57 -16.88 0.09
CA LEU A 88 -6.05 -16.30 -1.14
C LEU A 88 -5.48 -14.92 -0.83
N VAL A 89 -4.18 -14.74 -1.03
CA VAL A 89 -3.52 -13.43 -0.99
C VAL A 89 -3.33 -12.92 -2.40
N ILE A 90 -3.74 -11.68 -2.65
CA ILE A 90 -3.60 -11.02 -3.95
C ILE A 90 -3.08 -9.61 -3.75
N THR A 91 -2.11 -9.21 -4.54
CA THR A 91 -1.71 -7.81 -4.72
C THR A 91 -1.35 -7.56 -6.17
N GLY A 92 -1.30 -6.30 -6.59
CA GLY A 92 -1.03 -5.95 -7.97
C GLY A 92 0.45 -5.66 -8.24
N ALA A 93 0.98 -6.10 -9.39
CA ALA A 93 2.35 -5.78 -9.80
C ALA A 93 2.56 -4.28 -10.07
N LYS A 94 1.49 -3.50 -10.24
CA LYS A 94 1.51 -2.04 -10.42
C LYS A 94 1.07 -1.28 -9.17
N ASP A 95 0.97 -1.94 -8.02
CA ASP A 95 0.69 -1.27 -6.75
C ASP A 95 1.95 -0.54 -6.24
N ALA A 96 1.95 0.80 -6.29
CA ALA A 96 3.02 1.64 -5.74
C ALA A 96 2.88 1.90 -4.23
N GLN A 97 1.79 1.48 -3.59
CA GLN A 97 1.52 1.69 -2.17
C GLN A 97 1.91 0.47 -1.32
N THR A 98 1.88 -0.73 -1.90
CA THR A 98 2.26 -1.99 -1.26
C THR A 98 3.33 -2.76 -2.05
N ARG A 99 4.11 -3.59 -1.37
CA ARG A 99 5.21 -4.36 -2.00
C ARG A 99 4.67 -5.66 -2.58
N ALA A 100 4.56 -5.73 -3.91
CA ALA A 100 4.15 -6.96 -4.58
C ALA A 100 5.08 -8.15 -4.29
N THR A 101 6.37 -7.88 -4.07
CA THR A 101 7.39 -8.88 -3.76
C THR A 101 7.13 -9.68 -2.49
N HIS A 102 6.27 -9.19 -1.58
CA HIS A 102 5.89 -9.90 -0.35
C HIS A 102 4.57 -10.67 -0.45
N CYS A 103 3.97 -10.73 -1.63
CA CYS A 103 2.74 -11.51 -1.87
C CYS A 103 3.08 -12.86 -2.49
N THR A 104 4.10 -13.53 -1.96
CA THR A 104 4.44 -14.90 -2.31
C THR A 104 3.66 -15.88 -1.43
N ARG A 105 3.52 -17.11 -1.89
CA ARG A 105 2.90 -18.17 -1.08
C ARG A 105 3.72 -18.43 0.18
N GLU A 106 5.04 -18.35 0.08
CA GLU A 106 5.98 -18.59 1.18
C GLU A 106 5.82 -17.52 2.27
N ASP A 107 5.85 -16.24 1.90
CA ASP A 107 5.65 -15.12 2.84
C ASP A 107 4.27 -15.22 3.49
N ALA A 108 3.23 -15.50 2.71
CA ALA A 108 1.88 -15.66 3.23
C ALA A 108 1.72 -16.87 4.15
N SER A 109 2.40 -17.99 3.88
CA SER A 109 2.33 -19.20 4.73
C SER A 109 2.97 -18.99 6.10
N VAL A 110 3.97 -18.11 6.21
CA VAL A 110 4.56 -17.70 7.50
C VAL A 110 3.59 -16.82 8.30
N VAL A 111 2.70 -16.08 7.63
CA VAL A 111 1.68 -15.23 8.28
C VAL A 111 0.44 -16.03 8.68
N PHE A 112 -0.04 -16.90 7.80
CA PHE A 112 -1.25 -17.70 7.96
C PHE A 112 -0.94 -19.16 8.29
N VAL A 113 -0.14 -19.39 9.34
CA VAL A 113 0.38 -20.72 9.70
C VAL A 113 -0.70 -21.77 9.99
N GLY A 114 -1.90 -21.33 10.41
CA GLY A 114 -3.04 -22.21 10.71
C GLY A 114 -3.93 -22.51 9.49
N ALA A 115 -3.70 -21.88 8.34
CA ALA A 115 -4.63 -21.94 7.20
C ALA A 115 -4.65 -23.33 6.56
N ALA A 116 -5.84 -23.78 6.15
CA ALA A 116 -6.02 -25.06 5.46
C ALA A 116 -5.25 -25.12 4.12
N SER A 117 -5.20 -23.99 3.41
CA SER A 117 -4.29 -23.80 2.28
C SER A 117 -4.01 -22.32 2.06
N VAL A 118 -2.89 -22.01 1.42
CA VAL A 118 -2.50 -20.65 1.03
C VAL A 118 -2.23 -20.62 -0.47
N THR A 119 -2.90 -19.71 -1.16
CA THR A 119 -2.69 -19.41 -2.58
C THR A 119 -2.30 -17.94 -2.71
N SER A 120 -1.36 -17.66 -3.60
CA SER A 120 -0.92 -16.29 -3.90
C SER A 120 -1.10 -15.97 -5.37
N CYS A 121 -1.52 -14.74 -5.68
CA CYS A 121 -1.60 -14.25 -7.05
C CYS A 121 -1.08 -12.80 -7.12
N ILE A 122 -0.34 -12.49 -8.18
CA ILE A 122 0.11 -11.13 -8.45
C ILE A 122 -0.31 -10.74 -9.89
N PRO A 123 -1.53 -10.20 -10.07
CA PRO A 123 -1.96 -9.68 -11.36
C PRO A 123 -0.99 -8.67 -11.97
N SER A 124 -0.66 -8.85 -13.25
CA SER A 124 0.46 -8.18 -13.92
C SER A 124 0.27 -6.67 -14.13
N GLN A 125 -0.98 -6.22 -14.26
CA GLN A 125 -1.32 -4.82 -14.53
C GLN A 125 -2.08 -4.15 -13.39
N MET A 126 -2.42 -4.90 -12.34
CA MET A 126 -3.29 -4.40 -11.28
C MET A 126 -2.58 -3.38 -10.40
N THR A 127 -3.27 -2.28 -10.13
CA THR A 127 -2.88 -1.24 -9.18
C THR A 127 -3.48 -1.48 -7.80
N HIS A 128 -3.15 -0.63 -6.82
CA HIS A 128 -3.77 -0.63 -5.49
C HIS A 128 -5.31 -0.59 -5.53
N HIS A 129 -5.90 0.06 -6.55
CA HIS A 129 -7.34 0.21 -6.70
C HIS A 129 -8.01 -0.98 -7.41
N LEU A 130 -7.30 -2.11 -7.54
CA LEU A 130 -7.79 -3.35 -8.15
C LEU A 130 -8.14 -3.21 -9.63
N ARG A 131 -7.51 -2.25 -10.31
CA ARG A 131 -7.76 -1.90 -11.71
C ARG A 131 -6.48 -1.92 -12.52
N PRO A 132 -6.55 -2.23 -13.82
CA PRO A 132 -5.39 -2.32 -14.67
C PRO A 132 -4.80 -0.93 -14.95
N MET A 133 -3.47 -0.88 -15.08
CA MET A 133 -2.71 0.27 -15.52
C MET A 133 -1.60 -0.18 -16.46
N ASP A 134 -1.46 0.56 -17.57
CA ASP A 134 -0.32 0.43 -18.47
C ASP A 134 0.88 1.24 -17.98
N GLY A 135 2.09 0.79 -18.32
CA GLY A 135 3.33 1.52 -18.01
C GLY A 135 3.85 1.32 -16.58
N THR A 136 4.61 2.29 -16.09
CA THR A 136 5.28 2.24 -14.78
C THR A 136 4.51 3.11 -13.79
N PRO A 137 4.11 2.57 -12.62
CA PRO A 137 3.42 3.36 -11.61
C PRO A 137 4.36 4.43 -11.06
N SER A 138 3.80 5.60 -10.77
CA SER A 138 4.54 6.77 -10.28
C SER A 138 3.81 7.36 -9.08
N LEU A 139 4.53 7.64 -7.99
CA LEU A 139 3.97 8.31 -6.81
C LEU A 139 3.63 9.78 -7.11
N PHE A 140 4.23 10.39 -8.14
CA PHE A 140 3.89 11.74 -8.58
C PHE A 140 2.57 11.81 -9.34
N SER A 141 2.25 10.81 -10.17
CA SER A 141 1.01 10.77 -10.97
C SER A 141 -0.10 9.91 -10.35
N LEU A 142 0.16 9.21 -9.25
CA LEU A 142 -0.73 8.22 -8.64
C LEU A 142 -2.18 8.69 -8.49
N MET A 143 -2.38 9.91 -7.98
CA MET A 143 -3.73 10.46 -7.78
C MET A 143 -4.46 10.74 -9.11
N GLN A 144 -3.73 11.10 -10.16
CA GLN A 144 -4.29 11.34 -11.49
C GLN A 144 -4.66 10.01 -12.15
N GLU A 145 -3.77 9.03 -12.08
CA GLU A 145 -4.01 7.65 -12.51
C GLU A 145 -5.28 7.08 -11.86
N TYR A 146 -5.39 7.19 -10.54
CA TYR A 146 -6.54 6.67 -9.79
C TYR A 146 -7.86 7.34 -10.16
N LYS A 147 -7.84 8.66 -10.45
CA LYS A 147 -9.04 9.36 -10.93
C LYS A 147 -9.43 8.93 -12.33
N LYS A 148 -8.43 8.76 -13.21
CA LYS A 148 -8.64 8.32 -14.60
C LYS A 148 -9.23 6.91 -14.66
N THR A 149 -8.75 6.01 -13.82
CA THR A 149 -9.16 4.59 -13.84
C THR A 149 -10.33 4.29 -12.92
N ALA A 150 -10.80 5.21 -12.07
CA ALA A 150 -11.84 4.94 -11.06
C ALA A 150 -13.10 4.25 -11.60
N ASN A 151 -13.50 4.55 -12.83
CA ASN A 151 -14.71 3.98 -13.46
C ASN A 151 -14.42 2.76 -14.36
N ASN A 152 -13.16 2.36 -14.49
CA ASN A 152 -12.81 1.17 -15.25
C ASN A 152 -13.28 -0.08 -14.50
N PRO A 153 -13.56 -1.18 -15.23
CA PRO A 153 -13.73 -2.49 -14.63
C PRO A 153 -12.54 -2.89 -13.75
N LEU A 154 -12.81 -3.80 -12.81
CA LEU A 154 -11.75 -4.45 -12.05
C LEU A 154 -10.83 -5.23 -13.00
N ASP A 155 -9.59 -5.44 -12.55
CA ASP A 155 -8.61 -6.21 -13.30
C ASP A 155 -9.12 -7.63 -13.61
N ALA A 156 -8.93 -8.07 -14.85
CA ALA A 156 -9.44 -9.37 -15.32
C ALA A 156 -8.67 -10.55 -14.69
N GLU A 157 -7.36 -10.40 -14.43
CA GLU A 157 -6.56 -11.42 -13.76
C GLU A 157 -6.99 -11.55 -12.29
N LEU A 158 -7.36 -10.44 -11.63
CA LEU A 158 -7.97 -10.47 -10.29
C LEU A 158 -9.25 -11.29 -10.28
N ALA A 159 -10.20 -10.98 -11.18
CA ALA A 159 -11.48 -11.68 -11.25
C ALA A 159 -11.29 -13.18 -11.53
N LYS A 160 -10.36 -13.52 -12.43
CA LYS A 160 -10.00 -14.90 -12.73
C LYS A 160 -9.37 -15.59 -11.52
N ALA A 161 -8.43 -14.95 -10.83
CA ALA A 161 -7.75 -15.53 -9.66
C ALA A 161 -8.72 -15.88 -8.53
N ILE A 162 -9.67 -14.98 -8.24
CA ILE A 162 -10.73 -15.23 -7.24
C ILE A 162 -11.60 -16.40 -7.67
N THR A 163 -12.03 -16.42 -8.93
CA THR A 163 -12.92 -17.47 -9.47
C THR A 163 -12.25 -18.84 -9.44
N ASP A 164 -11.00 -18.92 -9.92
CA ASP A 164 -10.23 -20.16 -9.96
C ASP A 164 -9.97 -20.70 -8.55
N TRP A 165 -9.59 -19.82 -7.62
CA TRP A 165 -9.37 -20.19 -6.23
C TRP A 165 -10.66 -20.70 -5.56
N ALA A 166 -11.77 -19.97 -5.71
CA ALA A 166 -13.07 -20.38 -5.16
C ALA A 166 -13.51 -21.76 -5.71
N ASN A 167 -13.34 -21.99 -7.00
CA ASN A 167 -13.62 -23.29 -7.61
C ASN A 167 -12.67 -24.39 -7.13
N SER A 168 -11.42 -24.07 -6.81
CA SER A 168 -10.44 -25.05 -6.33
C SER A 168 -10.77 -25.57 -4.93
N ILE A 169 -11.34 -24.72 -4.07
CA ILE A 169 -11.67 -25.09 -2.68
C ILE A 169 -13.06 -25.72 -2.54
N GLN A 170 -13.98 -25.48 -3.49
CA GLN A 170 -15.29 -26.14 -3.52
C GLN A 170 -15.23 -27.62 -3.91
N LYS A 171 -14.14 -28.04 -4.56
CA LYS A 171 -13.93 -29.43 -5.01
C LYS A 171 -13.20 -30.28 -3.96
N CYS A 172 -12.81 -29.69 -2.84
CA CYS A 172 -12.21 -30.36 -1.68
C CYS A 172 -13.29 -30.66 -0.63
#